data_AF-A0AAN9AFK9-F1
#
_entry.id   AF-A0AAN9AFK9-F1
#
_cell.length_a   1.000
_cell.length_b   1.000
_cell.length_c   1.000
_cell.angle_alpha   90.00
_cell.angle_beta   90.00
_cell.angle_gamma   90.00
#
_symmetry.space_group_name_H-M   'P 1'
#
loop_
_entity.id
_entity.type
_entity.pdbx_description
1 polymer ?
#
loop_
_entity_poly.entity_id
_entity_poly.type
_entity_poly.pdbx_seq_one_letter_code
_entity_poly.pdbx_strand_id
1 'polypeptide(L)'
;LKFSGNSNDFYNLEDSLINEVLDAKKGIPITLCVVYAAICQRLGIHLEPVNFPSHFVMRWKIPGEEECEYIDAFHKGRRLTGPELTSEFTEAVRSDPSYLNPCSKVQVFQRIIRNIMTVPQMQAHVADHMELFSSATELLSIISPTERGIQETLVRLYYTLEIHYDRIVEGCKQLLRTEHSGMLEEMLADCERVLAMQSSDPKPIIVNKRCKEIKYATGLVMKHKRYNYQCVIFGWDKTCQMSDEWVHRMGVHNLKYKTEQPFYNVLVYDGSRRYAAQEYLEIELDPKPITHIDVGKFFKSFTGKHYTPNAELQEEYPDDNEARRILLQQQGIL
;
A
#
# COMPACT_ATOMS: atom_id res chain seq x y z
N LEU A 1 -18.37 28.72 4.27
CA LEU A 1 -18.10 27.27 4.34
C LEU A 1 -16.84 26.88 5.16
N LYS A 2 -16.02 27.84 5.65
CA LYS A 2 -14.86 27.62 6.56
C LYS A 2 -13.77 26.65 6.04
N PHE A 3 -13.71 26.38 4.74
CA PHE A 3 -12.59 25.66 4.13
C PHE A 3 -11.33 26.53 4.12
N SER A 4 -10.16 25.92 4.33
CA SER A 4 -8.86 26.61 4.32
C SER A 4 -7.72 25.69 3.90
N GLY A 5 -6.69 26.25 3.28
CA GLY A 5 -5.45 25.52 2.99
C GLY A 5 -4.71 25.08 4.27
N ASN A 6 -4.09 23.90 4.24
CA ASN A 6 -3.18 23.47 5.30
C ASN A 6 -1.73 23.85 4.98
N SER A 7 -1.33 25.08 5.35
CA SER A 7 0.05 25.55 5.14
C SER A 7 1.06 25.05 6.17
N ASN A 8 0.59 24.46 7.28
CA ASN A 8 1.43 24.04 8.40
C ASN A 8 1.92 22.60 8.26
N ASP A 9 1.20 21.77 7.52
CA ASP A 9 1.55 20.38 7.22
C ASP A 9 1.12 20.05 5.79
N PHE A 10 1.98 20.42 4.83
CA PHE A 10 1.69 20.24 3.40
C PHE A 10 1.67 18.76 2.98
N TYR A 11 2.21 17.86 3.82
CA TYR A 11 2.31 16.43 3.54
C TYR A 11 1.38 15.60 4.42
N ASN A 12 0.31 16.19 4.95
CA ASN A 12 -0.77 15.40 5.55
C ASN A 12 -1.55 14.66 4.45
N LEU A 13 -1.62 13.33 4.56
CA LEU A 13 -2.35 12.49 3.63
C LEU A 13 -3.84 12.88 3.55
N GLU A 14 -4.45 13.18 4.69
CA GLU A 14 -5.87 13.50 4.81
C GLU A 14 -6.28 14.67 3.92
N ASP A 15 -5.40 15.66 3.75
CA ASP A 15 -5.68 16.84 2.92
C ASP A 15 -5.79 16.51 1.42
N SER A 16 -5.34 15.32 1.00
CA SER A 16 -5.48 14.78 -0.35
C SER A 16 -6.72 13.90 -0.53
N LEU A 17 -7.38 13.47 0.55
CA LEU A 17 -8.55 12.59 0.53
C LEU A 17 -9.84 13.41 0.63
N ILE A 18 -10.69 13.37 -0.40
CA ILE A 18 -11.86 14.26 -0.48
C ILE A 18 -12.84 14.05 0.69
N ASN A 19 -13.01 12.82 1.18
CA ASN A 19 -13.87 12.56 2.35
C ASN A 19 -13.34 13.29 3.60
N GLU A 20 -12.04 13.18 3.87
CA GLU A 20 -11.41 13.86 5.02
C GLU A 20 -11.43 15.38 4.86
N VAL A 21 -11.19 15.89 3.65
CA VAL A 21 -11.25 17.33 3.33
C VAL A 21 -12.64 17.91 3.63
N LEU A 22 -13.71 17.17 3.34
CA LEU A 22 -15.08 17.63 3.62
C LEU A 22 -15.38 17.72 5.11
N ASP A 23 -14.84 16.78 5.90
CA ASP A 23 -15.04 16.71 7.35
C ASP A 23 -14.15 17.73 8.08
N ALA A 24 -12.85 17.71 7.83
CA ALA A 24 -11.85 18.58 8.45
C ALA A 24 -11.89 20.03 7.93
N LYS A 25 -12.45 20.23 6.72
CA LYS A 25 -12.47 21.52 5.99
C LYS A 25 -11.06 22.08 5.76
N LYS A 26 -10.08 21.20 5.67
CA LYS A 26 -8.69 21.49 5.31
C LYS A 26 -8.30 20.65 4.11
N GLY A 27 -7.46 21.21 3.25
CA GLY A 27 -7.04 20.53 2.03
C GLY A 27 -5.86 21.20 1.34
N ILE A 28 -5.29 20.50 0.36
CA ILE A 28 -4.29 21.02 -0.56
C ILE A 28 -4.95 21.81 -1.72
N PRO A 29 -4.19 22.54 -2.56
CA PRO A 29 -4.78 23.38 -3.60
C PRO A 29 -5.76 22.66 -4.53
N ILE A 30 -5.43 21.43 -4.95
CA ILE A 30 -6.26 20.66 -5.88
C ILE A 30 -7.56 20.18 -5.25
N THR A 31 -7.56 19.70 -4.00
CA THR A 31 -8.77 19.18 -3.34
C THR A 31 -9.74 20.32 -3.01
N LEU A 32 -9.22 21.47 -2.56
CA LEU A 32 -10.03 22.66 -2.35
C LEU A 32 -10.63 23.20 -3.65
N CYS A 33 -9.87 23.20 -4.76
CA CYS A 33 -10.39 23.57 -6.07
C CYS A 33 -11.50 22.62 -6.55
N VAL A 34 -11.38 21.31 -6.32
CA VAL A 34 -12.43 20.33 -6.65
C VAL A 34 -13.72 20.62 -5.87
N VAL A 35 -13.62 20.88 -4.57
CA VAL A 35 -14.77 21.26 -3.74
C VAL A 35 -15.40 22.57 -4.23
N TYR A 36 -14.57 23.58 -4.50
CA TYR A 36 -15.02 24.88 -5.00
C TYR A 36 -15.75 24.76 -6.34
N ALA A 37 -15.17 24.03 -7.30
CA ALA A 37 -15.76 23.77 -8.61
C ALA A 37 -17.11 23.06 -8.50
N ALA A 38 -17.23 22.07 -7.61
CA ALA A 38 -18.48 21.35 -7.39
C ALA A 38 -19.59 22.25 -6.81
N ILE A 39 -19.25 23.24 -5.98
CA ILE A 39 -20.22 24.23 -5.48
C ILE A 39 -20.64 25.18 -6.60
N CYS A 40 -19.68 25.75 -7.33
CA CYS A 40 -19.95 26.64 -8.47
C CYS A 40 -20.83 25.97 -9.53
N GLN A 41 -20.57 24.71 -9.84
CA GLN A 41 -21.37 23.96 -10.80
C GLN A 41 -22.84 23.86 -10.38
N ARG A 42 -23.13 23.69 -9.09
CA ARG A 42 -24.51 23.68 -8.56
C ARG A 42 -25.19 25.03 -8.64
N LEU A 43 -24.41 26.11 -8.72
CA LEU A 43 -24.88 27.48 -8.94
C LEU A 43 -24.95 27.85 -10.43
N GLY A 44 -24.69 26.89 -11.34
CA GLY A 44 -24.69 27.14 -12.79
C GLY A 44 -23.40 27.78 -13.32
N ILE A 45 -22.35 27.89 -12.50
CA ILE A 45 -21.06 28.46 -12.89
C ILE A 45 -20.11 27.32 -13.27
N HIS A 46 -19.65 27.33 -14.53
CA HIS A 46 -18.67 26.36 -15.00
C HIS A 46 -17.24 26.90 -14.83
N LEU A 47 -16.42 26.12 -14.13
CA LEU A 47 -15.01 26.41 -13.92
C LEU A 47 -14.17 25.28 -14.51
N GLU A 48 -13.05 25.65 -15.14
CA GLU A 48 -12.13 24.72 -15.79
C GLU A 48 -10.86 24.58 -14.94
N PRO A 49 -10.41 23.36 -14.61
CA PRO A 49 -9.23 23.17 -13.76
C PRO A 49 -7.95 23.55 -14.52
N VAL A 50 -6.98 24.17 -13.85
CA VAL A 50 -5.70 24.57 -14.43
C VAL A 50 -4.55 24.13 -13.54
N ASN A 51 -3.52 23.56 -14.17
CA ASN A 51 -2.46 22.83 -13.49
C ASN A 51 -1.15 23.64 -13.44
N PHE A 52 -0.64 23.90 -12.24
CA PHE A 52 0.64 24.61 -12.04
C PHE A 52 1.64 23.78 -11.23
N PRO A 53 2.95 23.98 -11.35
CA PRO A 53 3.91 23.36 -10.42
C PRO A 53 3.59 23.76 -8.97
N SER A 54 3.45 22.79 -8.07
CA SER A 54 3.13 22.98 -6.65
C SER A 54 1.82 23.75 -6.33
N HIS A 55 1.01 24.10 -7.34
CA HIS A 55 -0.24 24.84 -7.15
C HIS A 55 -1.35 24.32 -8.07
N PHE A 56 -2.58 24.75 -7.82
CA PHE A 56 -3.74 24.36 -8.64
C PHE A 56 -4.83 25.43 -8.51
N VAL A 57 -5.38 25.87 -9.64
CA VAL A 57 -6.38 26.95 -9.69
C VAL A 57 -7.52 26.58 -10.65
N MET A 58 -8.59 27.37 -10.62
CA MET A 58 -9.74 27.21 -11.50
C MET A 58 -9.84 28.39 -12.45
N ARG A 59 -9.86 28.16 -13.76
CA ARG A 59 -10.16 29.18 -14.76
C ARG A 59 -11.66 29.39 -14.87
N TRP A 60 -12.08 30.65 -14.90
CA TRP A 60 -13.44 31.07 -15.13
C TRP A 60 -13.51 31.87 -16.43
N LYS A 61 -14.16 31.31 -17.44
CA LYS A 61 -14.48 32.01 -18.68
C LYS A 61 -15.86 32.64 -18.56
N ILE A 62 -15.88 33.95 -18.33
CA ILE A 62 -17.13 34.71 -18.16
C ILE A 62 -17.78 34.90 -19.54
N PRO A 63 -19.05 34.51 -19.73
CA PRO A 63 -19.73 34.70 -21.01
C PRO A 63 -19.76 36.18 -21.41
N GLY A 64 -19.24 36.49 -22.59
CA GLY A 64 -19.20 37.86 -23.13
C GLY A 64 -17.90 38.62 -22.85
N GLU A 65 -16.98 38.05 -22.05
CA GLU A 65 -15.64 38.62 -21.85
C GLU A 65 -14.60 37.87 -22.71
N GLU A 66 -13.62 38.62 -23.25
CA GLU A 66 -12.53 38.04 -24.03
C GLU A 66 -11.47 37.40 -23.13
N GLU A 67 -11.21 38.01 -21.97
CA GLU A 67 -10.24 37.53 -21.00
C GLU A 67 -10.86 36.53 -20.01
N CYS A 68 -10.04 35.63 -19.49
CA CYS A 68 -10.43 34.68 -18.46
C CYS A 68 -9.83 35.07 -17.11
N GLU A 69 -10.56 34.79 -16.05
CA GLU A 69 -10.06 34.92 -14.69
C GLU A 69 -9.62 33.58 -14.11
N TYR A 70 -8.74 33.62 -13.11
CA TYR A 70 -8.26 32.46 -12.38
C TYR A 70 -8.62 32.61 -10.91
N ILE A 71 -9.22 31.56 -10.34
CA ILE A 71 -9.71 31.50 -8.97
C ILE A 71 -8.82 30.55 -8.18
N ASP A 72 -8.19 31.09 -7.15
CA ASP A 72 -7.37 30.35 -6.21
C ASP A 72 -8.19 30.00 -4.96
N ALA A 73 -8.73 28.79 -4.93
CA ALA A 73 -9.51 28.30 -3.80
C ALA A 73 -8.68 28.10 -2.52
N PHE A 74 -7.37 27.86 -2.65
CA PHE A 74 -6.45 27.68 -1.51
C PHE A 74 -6.26 29.01 -0.78
N HIS A 75 -6.10 30.10 -1.52
CA HIS A 75 -6.01 31.47 -1.00
C HIS A 75 -7.38 32.16 -0.88
N LYS A 76 -8.36 31.44 -0.33
CA LYS A 76 -9.71 31.96 0.03
C LYS A 76 -10.52 32.50 -1.17
N GLY A 77 -10.32 31.95 -2.36
CA GLY A 77 -11.05 32.34 -3.57
C GLY A 77 -10.53 33.64 -4.21
N ARG A 78 -9.23 33.94 -4.04
CA ARG A 78 -8.58 35.09 -4.69
C ARG A 78 -8.77 34.99 -6.20
N ARG A 79 -9.21 36.09 -6.83
CA ARG A 79 -9.34 36.22 -8.29
C ARG A 79 -8.06 36.85 -8.83
N LEU A 80 -7.56 36.31 -9.94
CA LEU A 80 -6.31 36.68 -10.57
C LEU A 80 -6.49 36.75 -12.09
N THR A 81 -5.80 37.67 -12.73
CA THR A 81 -5.54 37.63 -14.16
C THR A 81 -4.43 36.61 -14.48
N GLY A 82 -4.31 36.20 -15.74
CA GLY A 82 -3.22 35.32 -16.19
C GLY A 82 -1.82 35.86 -15.82
N PRO A 83 -1.50 37.14 -16.12
CA PRO A 83 -0.22 37.75 -15.74
C PRO A 83 0.03 37.82 -14.23
N GLU A 84 -0.99 38.14 -13.42
CA GLU A 84 -0.84 38.14 -11.96
C GLU A 84 -0.53 36.73 -11.44
N LEU A 85 -1.23 35.71 -11.95
CA LEU A 85 -0.99 34.32 -11.58
C LEU A 85 0.43 33.88 -11.94
N THR A 86 0.88 34.11 -13.17
CA THR A 86 2.21 33.66 -13.63
C THR A 86 3.35 34.48 -13.02
N SER A 87 3.08 35.68 -12.50
CA SER A 87 4.09 36.50 -11.81
C SER A 87 4.64 35.82 -10.55
N GLU A 88 3.85 34.97 -9.90
CA GLU A 88 4.19 34.25 -8.66
C GLU A 88 5.08 33.02 -8.90
N PHE A 89 5.35 32.65 -10.15
CA PHE A 89 6.14 31.47 -10.53
C PHE A 89 7.47 31.83 -11.20
N THR A 90 8.28 30.78 -11.48
CA THR A 90 9.57 30.89 -12.15
C THR A 90 9.41 31.41 -13.59
N GLU A 91 10.49 31.96 -14.15
CA GLU A 91 10.49 32.46 -15.53
C GLU A 91 10.15 31.37 -16.56
N ALA A 92 10.49 30.11 -16.28
CA ALA A 92 10.10 28.97 -17.10
C ALA A 92 8.58 28.78 -17.18
N VAL A 93 7.84 29.05 -16.09
CA VAL A 93 6.37 29.00 -16.08
C VAL A 93 5.80 30.25 -16.74
N ARG A 94 6.38 31.42 -16.45
CA ARG A 94 5.89 32.70 -16.95
C ARG A 94 5.97 32.83 -18.47
N SER A 95 7.02 32.28 -19.07
CA SER A 95 7.28 32.36 -20.52
C SER A 95 6.49 31.32 -21.33
N ASP A 96 5.89 30.32 -20.69
CA ASP A 96 5.10 29.28 -21.36
C ASP A 96 3.59 29.49 -21.13
N PRO A 97 2.84 30.00 -22.13
CA PRO A 97 1.41 30.25 -21.99
C PRO A 97 0.59 28.97 -21.82
N SER A 98 1.17 27.78 -22.09
CA SER A 98 0.46 26.52 -21.95
C SER A 98 0.06 26.19 -20.52
N TYR A 99 0.74 26.75 -19.50
CA TYR A 99 0.36 26.59 -18.09
C TYR A 99 -1.01 27.19 -17.75
N LEU A 100 -1.51 28.14 -18.57
CA LEU A 100 -2.83 28.75 -18.40
C LEU A 100 -3.96 27.93 -19.04
N ASN A 101 -3.62 26.87 -19.78
CA ASN A 101 -4.60 26.00 -20.41
C ASN A 101 -5.27 25.07 -19.40
N PRO A 102 -6.55 24.73 -19.62
CA PRO A 102 -7.26 23.84 -18.73
C PRO A 102 -6.72 22.42 -18.86
N CYS A 103 -6.73 21.68 -17.76
CA CYS A 103 -6.43 20.25 -17.76
C CYS A 103 -7.73 19.43 -17.79
N SER A 104 -7.61 18.18 -18.22
CA SER A 104 -8.73 17.24 -18.23
C SER A 104 -9.03 16.72 -16.82
N LYS A 105 -10.25 16.24 -16.59
CA LYS A 105 -10.63 15.57 -15.33
C LYS A 105 -9.74 14.37 -15.01
N VAL A 106 -9.26 13.66 -16.03
CA VAL A 106 -8.30 12.56 -15.89
C VAL A 106 -6.97 13.07 -15.31
N GLN A 107 -6.47 14.20 -15.82
CA GLN A 107 -5.25 14.83 -15.30
C GLN A 107 -5.42 15.35 -13.86
N VAL A 108 -6.61 15.85 -13.50
CA VAL A 108 -6.92 16.19 -12.09
C VAL A 108 -6.78 14.96 -11.21
N PHE A 109 -7.38 13.85 -11.61
CA PHE A 109 -7.35 12.62 -10.83
C PHE A 109 -5.94 12.01 -10.74
N GLN A 110 -5.19 11.97 -11.86
CA GLN A 110 -3.79 11.57 -11.87
C GLN A 110 -2.95 12.40 -10.88
N ARG A 111 -3.19 13.72 -10.81
CA ARG A 111 -2.47 14.60 -9.89
C ARG A 111 -2.85 14.35 -8.43
N ILE A 112 -4.12 14.08 -8.12
CA ILE A 112 -4.55 13.69 -6.77
C ILE A 112 -3.83 12.40 -6.35
N ILE A 113 -3.79 11.37 -7.22
CA ILE A 113 -3.10 10.11 -6.90
C ILE A 113 -1.60 10.35 -6.66
N ARG A 114 -0.94 11.16 -7.48
CA ARG A 114 0.48 11.48 -7.27
C ARG A 114 0.75 12.21 -5.95
N ASN A 115 -0.14 13.11 -5.54
CA ASN A 115 -0.04 13.76 -4.23
C ASN A 115 -0.14 12.71 -3.11
N ILE A 116 -1.09 11.77 -3.21
CA ILE A 116 -1.23 10.64 -2.27
C ILE A 116 0.05 9.80 -2.25
N MET A 117 0.67 9.52 -3.40
CA MET A 117 1.91 8.74 -3.49
C MET A 117 3.14 9.47 -2.93
N THR A 118 3.12 10.80 -2.84
CA THR A 118 4.26 11.60 -2.35
C THR A 118 4.34 11.59 -0.82
N VAL A 119 3.21 11.44 -0.13
CA VAL A 119 3.17 11.45 1.35
C VAL A 119 3.92 10.26 1.98
N PRO A 120 3.71 8.99 1.55
CA PRO A 120 4.45 7.83 2.06
C PRO A 120 5.98 7.92 1.87
N GLN A 121 6.44 8.67 0.87
CA GLN A 121 7.87 8.86 0.60
C GLN A 121 8.55 9.81 1.60
N MET A 122 7.76 10.63 2.30
CA MET A 122 8.25 11.67 3.23
C MET A 122 8.09 11.30 4.72
N GLN A 123 7.26 10.30 5.04
CA GLN A 123 7.00 9.88 6.43
C GLN A 123 7.73 8.57 6.76
N ALA A 124 8.46 8.55 7.89
CA ALA A 124 9.40 7.50 8.29
C ALA A 124 8.77 6.13 8.63
N HIS A 125 7.45 5.97 8.51
CA HIS A 125 6.71 4.73 8.75
C HIS A 125 6.30 4.07 7.44
N VAL A 126 7.31 3.57 6.71
CA VAL A 126 7.16 2.97 5.38
C VAL A 126 6.09 1.87 5.35
N ALA A 127 6.00 1.03 6.39
CA ALA A 127 5.11 -0.13 6.43
C ALA A 127 3.61 0.23 6.45
N ASP A 128 3.21 1.27 7.20
CA ASP A 128 1.79 1.65 7.36
C ASP A 128 1.18 2.25 6.09
N HIS A 129 2.04 2.67 5.15
CA HIS A 129 1.62 3.31 3.91
C HIS A 129 1.92 2.48 2.65
N MET A 130 2.52 1.29 2.77
CA MET A 130 2.80 0.44 1.60
C MET A 130 1.53 0.01 0.87
N GLU A 131 0.47 -0.35 1.60
CA GLU A 131 -0.81 -0.76 1.01
C GLU A 131 -1.46 0.39 0.22
N LEU A 132 -1.46 1.59 0.80
CA LEU A 132 -1.96 2.79 0.14
C LEU A 132 -1.11 3.14 -1.08
N PHE A 133 0.22 3.07 -0.96
CA PHE A 133 1.13 3.32 -2.06
C PHE A 133 0.92 2.31 -3.19
N SER A 134 0.70 1.02 -2.88
CA SER A 134 0.35 -0.01 -3.86
C SER A 134 -0.95 0.30 -4.56
N SER A 135 -2.01 0.52 -3.79
CA SER A 135 -3.34 0.82 -4.32
C SER A 135 -3.33 2.07 -5.21
N ALA A 136 -2.62 3.13 -4.78
CA ALA A 136 -2.45 4.36 -5.55
C ALA A 136 -1.66 4.11 -6.84
N THR A 137 -0.57 3.35 -6.79
CA THR A 137 0.25 3.02 -7.96
C THR A 137 -0.53 2.18 -8.97
N GLU A 138 -1.29 1.19 -8.51
CA GLU A 138 -2.16 0.36 -9.35
C GLU A 138 -3.25 1.20 -10.04
N LEU A 139 -3.92 2.07 -9.29
CA LEU A 139 -4.93 2.95 -9.85
C LEU A 139 -4.32 3.92 -10.89
N LEU A 140 -3.14 4.46 -10.62
CA LEU A 140 -2.44 5.32 -11.57
C LEU A 140 -2.00 4.55 -12.81
N SER A 141 -1.58 3.29 -12.67
CA SER A 141 -1.24 2.40 -13.78
C SER A 141 -2.44 2.14 -14.71
N ILE A 142 -3.64 1.96 -14.15
CA ILE A 142 -4.88 1.78 -14.93
C ILE A 142 -5.21 3.05 -15.73
N ILE A 143 -4.98 4.22 -15.14
CA ILE A 143 -5.36 5.51 -15.72
C ILE A 143 -4.28 6.05 -16.67
N SER A 144 -3.04 5.66 -16.45
CA SER A 144 -1.86 6.02 -17.24
C SER A 144 -1.11 4.77 -17.74
N PRO A 145 -1.75 3.88 -18.52
CA PRO A 145 -1.17 2.57 -18.87
C PRO A 145 0.09 2.69 -19.74
N THR A 146 0.26 3.82 -20.43
CA THR A 146 1.42 4.08 -21.29
C THR A 146 2.58 4.74 -20.54
N GLU A 147 2.41 5.11 -19.28
CA GLU A 147 3.45 5.80 -18.51
C GLU A 147 4.46 4.81 -17.94
N ARG A 148 5.61 4.70 -18.62
CA ARG A 148 6.68 3.75 -18.28
C ARG A 148 7.09 3.80 -16.81
N GLY A 149 7.31 5.00 -16.26
CA GLY A 149 7.76 5.17 -14.88
C GLY A 149 6.80 4.60 -13.84
N ILE A 150 5.48 4.62 -14.12
CA ILE A 150 4.47 4.04 -13.23
C ILE A 150 4.48 2.51 -13.33
N GLN A 151 4.62 1.97 -14.54
CA GLN A 151 4.75 0.52 -14.73
C GLN A 151 6.01 -0.03 -14.05
N GLU A 152 7.16 0.65 -14.19
CA GLU A 152 8.40 0.28 -13.51
C GLU A 152 8.25 0.34 -11.98
N THR A 153 7.61 1.39 -11.47
CA THR A 153 7.34 1.52 -10.03
C THR A 153 6.48 0.37 -9.52
N LEU A 154 5.43 0.01 -10.26
CA LEU A 154 4.51 -1.07 -9.89
C LEU A 154 5.20 -2.44 -9.90
N VAL A 155 5.97 -2.75 -10.93
CA VAL A 155 6.73 -3.99 -11.05
C VAL A 155 7.77 -4.12 -9.93
N ARG A 156 8.50 -3.03 -9.62
CA ARG A 156 9.42 -3.00 -8.47
C ARG A 156 8.70 -3.18 -7.14
N LEU A 157 7.52 -2.60 -6.99
CA LEU A 157 6.72 -2.72 -5.78
C LEU A 157 6.28 -4.16 -5.55
N TYR A 158 5.67 -4.80 -6.55
CA TYR A 158 5.28 -6.21 -6.50
C TYR A 158 6.47 -7.12 -6.20
N TYR A 159 7.63 -6.87 -6.83
CA TYR A 159 8.84 -7.63 -6.57
C TYR A 159 9.35 -7.46 -5.14
N THR A 160 9.37 -6.22 -4.64
CA THR A 160 9.79 -5.92 -3.25
C THR A 160 8.87 -6.57 -2.22
N LEU A 161 7.57 -6.65 -2.53
CA LEU A 161 6.55 -7.28 -1.69
C LEU A 161 6.45 -8.80 -1.90
N GLU A 162 7.16 -9.36 -2.87
CA GLU A 162 7.10 -10.79 -3.23
C GLU A 162 5.66 -11.27 -3.58
N ILE A 163 4.90 -10.42 -4.26
CA ILE A 163 3.51 -10.69 -4.70
C ILE A 163 3.38 -10.58 -6.22
N HIS A 164 2.32 -11.19 -6.78
CA HIS A 164 1.94 -11.04 -8.19
C HIS A 164 3.07 -11.31 -9.21
N TYR A 165 3.82 -12.41 -9.04
CA TYR A 165 4.91 -12.79 -9.95
C TYR A 165 4.52 -12.85 -11.43
N ASP A 166 3.29 -13.29 -11.72
CA ASP A 166 2.71 -13.29 -13.07
C ASP A 166 2.67 -11.87 -13.67
N ARG A 167 2.22 -10.89 -12.90
CA ARG A 167 2.18 -9.48 -13.31
C ARG A 167 3.56 -8.85 -13.42
N ILE A 168 4.50 -9.25 -12.54
CA ILE A 168 5.90 -8.82 -12.65
C ILE A 168 6.50 -9.30 -13.98
N VAL A 169 6.31 -10.57 -14.33
CA VAL A 169 6.80 -11.15 -15.59
C VAL A 169 6.20 -10.44 -16.80
N GLU A 170 4.88 -10.22 -16.82
CA GLU A 170 4.22 -9.50 -17.90
C GLU A 170 4.72 -8.05 -18.02
N GLY A 171 4.80 -7.34 -16.90
CA GLY A 171 5.27 -5.96 -16.83
C GLY A 171 6.73 -5.81 -17.27
N CYS A 172 7.64 -6.65 -16.78
CA CYS A 172 9.04 -6.67 -17.22
C CYS A 172 9.14 -6.93 -18.73
N LYS A 173 8.41 -7.91 -19.26
CA LYS A 173 8.39 -8.20 -20.70
C LYS A 173 7.91 -7.01 -21.53
N GLN A 174 6.89 -6.29 -21.05
CA GLN A 174 6.41 -5.08 -21.74
C GLN A 174 7.45 -3.95 -21.70
N LEU A 175 8.05 -3.70 -20.55
CA LEU A 175 9.04 -2.64 -20.35
C LEU A 175 10.31 -2.88 -21.18
N LEU A 176 10.81 -4.12 -21.19
CA LEU A 176 12.00 -4.53 -21.93
C LEU A 176 11.84 -4.49 -23.45
N ARG A 177 10.60 -4.46 -23.99
CA ARG A 177 10.38 -4.23 -25.43
C ARG A 177 10.78 -2.84 -25.89
N THR A 178 10.78 -1.86 -24.99
CA THR A 178 11.01 -0.45 -25.34
C THR A 178 12.42 0.02 -24.96
N GLU A 179 13.00 -0.49 -23.88
CA GLU A 179 14.34 -0.11 -23.43
C GLU A 179 14.97 -1.23 -22.58
N HIS A 180 16.27 -1.44 -22.77
CA HIS A 180 17.05 -2.41 -22.00
C HIS A 180 17.25 -1.96 -20.55
N SER A 181 17.14 -2.91 -19.61
CA SER A 181 17.43 -2.67 -18.19
C SER A 181 17.88 -3.97 -17.54
N GLY A 182 19.15 -4.05 -17.13
CA GLY A 182 19.72 -5.24 -16.50
C GLY A 182 18.98 -5.62 -15.21
N MET A 183 18.48 -4.63 -14.46
CA MET A 183 17.66 -4.87 -13.26
C MET A 183 16.33 -5.57 -13.60
N LEU A 184 15.63 -5.11 -14.64
CA LEU A 184 14.36 -5.72 -15.05
C LEU A 184 14.57 -7.12 -15.66
N GLU A 185 15.68 -7.34 -16.37
CA GLU A 185 16.07 -8.65 -16.89
C GLU A 185 16.33 -9.66 -15.75
N GLU A 186 17.03 -9.23 -14.69
CA GLU A 186 17.27 -10.06 -13.51
C GLU A 186 15.96 -10.39 -12.76
N MET A 187 15.12 -9.38 -12.51
CA MET A 187 13.80 -9.56 -11.89
C MET A 187 12.91 -10.51 -12.68
N LEU A 188 12.91 -10.38 -14.02
CA LEU A 188 12.16 -11.25 -14.92
C LEU A 188 12.62 -12.70 -14.78
N ALA A 189 13.93 -12.94 -14.89
CA ALA A 189 14.50 -14.27 -14.78
C ALA A 189 14.21 -14.90 -13.40
N ASP A 190 14.23 -14.10 -12.34
CA ASP A 190 13.92 -14.57 -10.99
C ASP A 190 12.45 -14.97 -10.84
N CYS A 191 11.53 -14.12 -11.28
CA CYS A 191 10.10 -14.40 -11.20
C CYS A 191 9.69 -15.58 -12.08
N GLU A 192 10.28 -15.74 -13.26
CA GLU A 192 10.04 -16.92 -14.11
C GLU A 192 10.50 -18.22 -13.43
N ARG A 193 11.63 -18.21 -12.71
CA ARG A 193 12.05 -19.37 -11.90
C ARG A 193 11.07 -19.66 -10.78
N VAL A 194 10.59 -18.63 -10.06
CA VAL A 194 9.62 -18.78 -8.98
C VAL A 194 8.31 -19.38 -9.51
N LEU A 195 7.78 -18.86 -10.61
CA LEU A 195 6.58 -19.39 -11.25
C LEU A 195 6.78 -20.83 -11.76
N ALA A 196 7.95 -21.14 -12.34
CA ALA A 196 8.27 -22.51 -12.75
C ALA A 196 8.28 -23.47 -11.56
N MET A 197 8.88 -23.07 -10.42
CA MET A 197 8.85 -23.84 -9.18
C MET A 197 7.43 -24.00 -8.62
N GLN A 198 6.56 -22.99 -8.76
CA GLN A 198 5.16 -23.06 -8.34
C GLN A 198 4.30 -23.94 -9.26
N SER A 199 4.66 -24.05 -10.54
CA SER A 199 3.97 -24.87 -11.55
C SER A 199 4.39 -26.35 -11.55
N SER A 200 5.42 -26.72 -10.78
CA SER A 200 5.78 -28.12 -10.56
C SER A 200 4.67 -28.86 -9.81
N ASP A 201 4.57 -30.18 -10.01
CA ASP A 201 3.62 -31.05 -9.28
C ASP A 201 3.51 -30.62 -7.81
N PRO A 202 2.30 -30.64 -7.22
CA PRO A 202 2.13 -30.23 -5.84
C PRO A 202 3.19 -30.93 -5.00
N LYS A 203 4.07 -30.12 -4.39
CA LYS A 203 5.18 -30.66 -3.60
C LYS A 203 4.55 -31.66 -2.62
N PRO A 204 5.11 -32.87 -2.49
CA PRO A 204 4.56 -33.85 -1.58
C PRO A 204 4.45 -33.21 -0.20
N ILE A 205 3.25 -33.23 0.37
CA ILE A 205 2.99 -32.61 1.67
C ILE A 205 3.81 -33.37 2.70
N ILE A 206 4.77 -32.68 3.31
CA ILE A 206 5.62 -33.25 4.35
C ILE A 206 4.89 -33.06 5.68
N VAL A 207 4.41 -34.16 6.26
CA VAL A 207 3.68 -34.12 7.53
C VAL A 207 4.59 -33.68 8.67
N ASN A 208 4.28 -32.53 9.26
CA ASN A 208 4.95 -31.97 10.43
C ASN A 208 4.31 -32.49 11.71
N LYS A 209 4.94 -33.49 12.33
CA LYS A 209 4.53 -34.01 13.65
C LYS A 209 4.89 -33.03 14.76
N ARG A 210 3.87 -32.64 15.53
CA ARG A 210 4.01 -31.70 16.64
C ARG A 210 4.86 -32.29 17.77
N CYS A 211 5.72 -31.47 18.37
CA CYS A 211 6.47 -31.81 19.58
C CYS A 211 6.12 -30.86 20.74
N LYS A 212 6.58 -31.19 21.95
CA LYS A 212 6.18 -30.48 23.18
C LYS A 212 6.66 -29.03 23.22
N GLU A 213 7.70 -28.73 22.46
CA GLU A 213 8.33 -27.42 22.37
C GLU A 213 7.48 -26.43 21.56
N ILE A 214 6.65 -26.92 20.63
CA ILE A 214 5.74 -26.11 19.81
C ILE A 214 4.55 -25.68 20.67
N LYS A 215 4.49 -24.38 21.00
CA LYS A 215 3.45 -23.81 21.87
C LYS A 215 2.18 -23.39 21.14
N TYR A 216 2.28 -22.99 19.88
CA TYR A 216 1.16 -22.40 19.13
C TYR A 216 0.83 -23.26 17.90
N ALA A 217 -0.35 -23.07 17.33
CA ALA A 217 -0.86 -23.87 16.24
C ALA A 217 -1.22 -23.00 15.03
N THR A 218 -1.20 -23.59 13.84
CA THR A 218 -1.67 -22.93 12.61
C THR A 218 -3.10 -22.41 12.76
N GLY A 219 -3.39 -21.27 12.15
CA GLY A 219 -4.69 -20.60 12.21
C GLY A 219 -4.92 -19.73 13.46
N LEU A 220 -4.03 -19.74 14.46
CA LEU A 220 -4.11 -18.80 15.57
C LEU A 220 -3.72 -17.38 15.12
N VAL A 221 -4.51 -16.40 15.57
CA VAL A 221 -4.17 -14.98 15.46
C VAL A 221 -3.33 -14.60 16.67
N MET A 222 -2.18 -13.99 16.40
CA MET A 222 -1.13 -13.70 17.36
C MET A 222 -0.78 -12.23 17.31
N LYS A 223 -0.14 -11.78 18.39
CA LYS A 223 0.46 -10.46 18.51
C LYS A 223 1.95 -10.57 18.80
N HIS A 224 2.75 -9.76 18.14
CA HIS A 224 4.20 -9.74 18.37
C HIS A 224 4.58 -8.80 19.53
N LYS A 225 5.07 -9.35 20.64
CA LYS A 225 5.34 -8.61 21.90
C LYS A 225 6.25 -7.39 21.75
N ARG A 226 7.24 -7.45 20.85
CA ARG A 226 8.23 -6.37 20.67
C ARG A 226 7.80 -5.30 19.66
N TYR A 227 7.07 -5.69 18.63
CA TYR A 227 6.79 -4.85 17.46
C TYR A 227 5.30 -4.52 17.33
N ASN A 228 4.48 -5.11 18.21
CA ASN A 228 3.06 -4.82 18.38
C ASN A 228 2.19 -5.03 17.13
N TYR A 229 2.65 -5.81 16.14
CA TYR A 229 1.84 -6.19 14.97
C TYR A 229 0.99 -7.44 15.25
N GLN A 230 -0.15 -7.52 14.58
CA GLN A 230 -1.02 -8.70 14.56
C GLN A 230 -0.73 -9.58 13.34
N CYS A 231 -0.79 -10.90 13.52
CA CYS A 231 -0.51 -11.85 12.47
C CYS A 231 -1.28 -13.17 12.65
N VAL A 232 -1.38 -13.99 11.60
CA VAL A 232 -1.89 -15.36 11.67
C VAL A 232 -0.77 -16.36 11.36
N ILE A 233 -0.65 -17.42 12.17
CA ILE A 233 0.31 -18.49 11.96
C ILE A 233 -0.17 -19.39 10.82
N PHE A 234 0.64 -19.59 9.78
CA PHE A 234 0.36 -20.55 8.71
C PHE A 234 1.37 -21.70 8.64
N GLY A 235 2.41 -21.71 9.48
CA GLY A 235 3.34 -22.82 9.60
C GLY A 235 4.34 -22.63 10.72
N TRP A 236 5.11 -23.67 11.05
CA TRP A 236 6.14 -23.60 12.09
C TRP A 236 7.30 -24.55 11.83
N ASP A 237 8.47 -24.17 12.33
CA ASP A 237 9.68 -24.99 12.35
C ASP A 237 10.11 -25.23 13.80
N LYS A 238 10.69 -26.41 14.06
CA LYS A 238 11.17 -26.78 15.41
C LYS A 238 12.36 -25.93 15.88
N THR A 239 13.19 -25.51 14.93
CA THR A 239 14.35 -24.65 15.09
C THR A 239 14.45 -23.71 13.90
N CYS A 240 15.21 -22.62 14.03
CA CYS A 240 15.39 -21.64 12.95
C CYS A 240 15.97 -22.29 11.69
N GLN A 241 15.26 -22.19 10.56
CA GLN A 241 15.72 -22.70 9.26
C GLN A 241 16.41 -21.64 8.38
N MET A 242 16.57 -20.42 8.89
CA MET A 242 17.21 -19.32 8.14
C MET A 242 18.74 -19.38 8.20
N SER A 243 19.40 -18.74 7.23
CA SER A 243 20.87 -18.67 7.15
C SER A 243 21.50 -17.90 8.32
N ASP A 244 22.76 -18.19 8.62
CA ASP A 244 23.52 -17.49 9.67
C ASP A 244 23.57 -15.96 9.44
N GLU A 245 23.67 -15.54 8.19
CA GLU A 245 23.63 -14.12 7.81
C GLU A 245 22.29 -13.47 8.22
N TRP A 246 21.18 -14.14 7.93
CA TRP A 246 19.85 -13.67 8.32
C TRP A 246 19.70 -13.64 9.85
N VAL A 247 20.19 -14.68 10.54
CA VAL A 247 20.20 -14.78 12.01
C VAL A 247 20.97 -13.63 12.64
N HIS A 248 22.09 -13.22 12.04
CA HIS A 248 22.85 -12.06 12.49
C HIS A 248 22.08 -10.76 12.22
N ARG A 249 21.63 -10.56 10.98
CA ARG A 249 20.91 -9.35 10.53
C ARG A 249 19.64 -9.08 11.32
N MET A 250 18.86 -10.12 11.61
CA MET A 250 17.60 -10.01 12.36
C MET A 250 17.80 -10.05 13.88
N GLY A 251 19.05 -10.13 14.36
CA GLY A 251 19.38 -10.12 15.78
C GLY A 251 18.93 -11.36 16.53
N VAL A 252 18.72 -12.50 15.86
CA VAL A 252 18.24 -13.74 16.49
C VAL A 252 19.26 -14.29 17.50
N HIS A 253 20.55 -14.07 17.25
CA HIS A 253 21.63 -14.42 18.17
C HIS A 253 21.55 -13.72 19.54
N ASN A 254 20.85 -12.58 19.62
CA ASN A 254 20.64 -11.82 20.86
C ASN A 254 19.40 -12.27 21.64
N LEU A 255 18.62 -13.21 21.10
CA LEU A 255 17.40 -13.69 21.76
C LEU A 255 17.74 -14.68 22.86
N LYS A 256 16.80 -14.85 23.81
CA LYS A 256 17.02 -15.71 24.98
C LYS A 256 17.23 -17.16 24.57
N TYR A 257 16.43 -17.64 23.62
CA TYR A 257 16.50 -19.03 23.16
C TYR A 257 17.13 -19.18 21.76
N LYS A 258 17.62 -18.06 21.18
CA LYS A 258 18.37 -18.01 19.92
C LYS A 258 17.69 -18.81 18.80
N THR A 259 18.44 -19.63 18.07
CA THR A 259 18.00 -20.48 16.95
C THR A 259 17.38 -21.82 17.36
N GLU A 260 17.52 -22.21 18.63
CA GLU A 260 17.09 -23.52 19.16
C GLU A 260 15.63 -23.57 19.59
N GLN A 261 14.92 -22.45 19.50
CA GLN A 261 13.48 -22.39 19.74
C GLN A 261 12.67 -22.58 18.45
N PRO A 262 11.38 -22.88 18.56
CA PRO A 262 10.49 -22.87 17.42
C PRO A 262 10.34 -21.48 16.80
N PHE A 263 10.22 -21.46 15.47
CA PHE A 263 9.91 -20.27 14.69
C PHE A 263 8.61 -20.50 13.91
N TYR A 264 7.86 -19.42 13.71
CA TYR A 264 6.56 -19.45 13.07
C TYR A 264 6.57 -18.62 11.81
N ASN A 265 6.02 -19.21 10.75
CA ASN A 265 5.71 -18.52 9.51
C ASN A 265 4.35 -17.82 9.70
N VAL A 266 4.35 -16.49 9.60
CA VAL A 266 3.16 -15.67 9.90
C VAL A 266 2.81 -14.72 8.76
N LEU A 267 1.52 -14.55 8.51
CA LEU A 267 0.97 -13.51 7.64
C LEU A 267 0.56 -12.33 8.50
N VAL A 268 1.05 -11.14 8.18
CA VAL A 268 0.86 -9.92 8.99
C VAL A 268 -0.19 -9.02 8.35
N TYR A 269 -0.88 -8.23 9.17
CA TYR A 269 -1.89 -7.27 8.71
C TYR A 269 -1.37 -6.26 7.67
N ASP A 270 -0.09 -5.88 7.74
CA ASP A 270 0.56 -4.99 6.77
C ASP A 270 0.83 -5.63 5.40
N GLY A 271 0.35 -6.86 5.17
CA GLY A 271 0.56 -7.60 3.92
C GLY A 271 1.92 -8.28 3.80
N SER A 272 2.78 -8.21 4.84
CA SER A 272 4.07 -8.90 4.84
C SER A 272 3.98 -10.33 5.38
N ARG A 273 4.85 -11.20 4.85
CA ARG A 273 5.17 -12.49 5.47
C ARG A 273 6.36 -12.31 6.40
N ARG A 274 6.31 -12.90 7.59
CA ARG A 274 7.41 -12.81 8.57
C ARG A 274 7.73 -14.18 9.17
N TYR A 275 8.96 -14.29 9.65
CA TYR A 275 9.46 -15.45 10.37
C TYR A 275 9.74 -15.06 11.83
N ALA A 276 8.85 -15.45 12.73
CA ALA A 276 8.80 -14.95 14.10
C ALA A 276 9.24 -16.00 15.12
N ALA A 277 10.12 -15.62 16.04
CA ALA A 277 10.54 -16.47 17.14
C ALA A 277 9.40 -16.69 18.15
N GLN A 278 9.23 -17.91 18.64
CA GLN A 278 8.17 -18.29 19.58
C GLN A 278 8.11 -17.39 20.82
N GLU A 279 9.26 -16.97 21.37
CA GLU A 279 9.31 -16.18 22.60
C GLU A 279 8.61 -14.81 22.48
N TYR A 280 8.54 -14.26 21.26
CA TYR A 280 7.91 -12.96 20.98
C TYR A 280 6.46 -13.04 20.52
N LEU A 281 5.87 -14.22 20.44
CA LEU A 281 4.46 -14.37 20.11
C LEU A 281 3.60 -14.58 21.36
N GLU A 282 2.42 -14.00 21.34
CA GLU A 282 1.31 -14.23 22.26
C GLU A 282 -0.01 -14.27 21.51
N ILE A 283 -1.01 -14.97 22.07
CA ILE A 283 -2.32 -15.10 21.45
C ILE A 283 -3.05 -13.76 21.53
N GLU A 284 -3.64 -13.32 20.43
CA GLU A 284 -4.49 -12.13 20.41
C GLU A 284 -5.87 -12.45 21.00
N LEU A 285 -6.31 -11.65 21.97
CA LEU A 285 -7.56 -11.88 22.71
C LEU A 285 -8.78 -11.32 21.99
N ASP A 286 -8.59 -10.26 21.19
CA ASP A 286 -9.63 -9.67 20.33
C ASP A 286 -9.16 -9.71 18.85
N PRO A 287 -9.16 -10.90 18.24
CA PRO A 287 -8.57 -11.09 16.92
C PRO A 287 -9.48 -10.50 15.83
N LYS A 288 -8.87 -9.76 14.93
CA LYS A 288 -9.50 -9.26 13.71
C LYS A 288 -9.04 -10.05 12.49
N PRO A 289 -9.84 -10.08 11.41
CA PRO A 289 -9.37 -10.64 10.15
C PRO A 289 -8.09 -9.95 9.67
N ILE A 290 -7.07 -10.73 9.38
CA ILE A 290 -5.84 -10.33 8.71
C ILE A 290 -6.16 -10.10 7.22
N THR A 291 -5.77 -8.94 6.69
CA THR A 291 -6.02 -8.47 5.31
C THR A 291 -5.01 -8.97 4.28
N HIS A 292 -4.03 -9.77 4.70
CA HIS A 292 -2.98 -10.31 3.84
C HIS A 292 -3.55 -11.17 2.69
N ILE A 293 -3.09 -10.92 1.46
CA ILE A 293 -3.61 -11.54 0.23
C ILE A 293 -3.56 -13.08 0.24
N ASP A 294 -2.47 -13.65 0.77
CA ASP A 294 -2.30 -15.09 0.91
C ASP A 294 -3.13 -15.77 2.00
N VAL A 295 -3.94 -15.05 2.78
CA VAL A 295 -4.79 -15.70 3.80
C VAL A 295 -5.69 -16.76 3.14
N GLY A 296 -6.24 -16.48 1.97
CA GLY A 296 -7.05 -17.43 1.20
C GLY A 296 -6.26 -18.63 0.66
N LYS A 297 -4.93 -18.53 0.56
CA LYS A 297 -4.07 -19.65 0.15
C LYS A 297 -4.04 -20.75 1.22
N PHE A 298 -4.08 -20.38 2.50
CA PHE A 298 -3.89 -21.30 3.62
C PHE A 298 -5.17 -21.59 4.42
N PHE A 299 -6.14 -20.69 4.39
CA PHE A 299 -7.31 -20.74 5.26
C PHE A 299 -8.61 -20.65 4.46
N LYS A 300 -9.63 -21.41 4.91
CA LYS A 300 -10.96 -21.42 4.30
C LYS A 300 -11.85 -20.29 4.79
N SER A 301 -11.73 -19.92 6.06
CA SER A 301 -12.61 -18.94 6.71
C SER A 301 -12.02 -18.44 8.03
N PHE A 302 -12.48 -17.26 8.44
CA PHE A 302 -12.25 -16.71 9.76
C PHE A 302 -13.49 -16.94 10.63
N THR A 303 -13.30 -17.47 11.84
CA THR A 303 -14.39 -17.84 12.77
C THR A 303 -14.81 -16.70 13.70
N GLY A 304 -14.19 -15.52 13.59
CA GLY A 304 -14.26 -14.46 14.59
C GLY A 304 -13.21 -14.57 15.69
N LYS A 305 -12.58 -15.75 15.85
CA LYS A 305 -11.58 -16.03 16.91
C LYS A 305 -10.27 -16.58 16.36
N HIS A 306 -10.34 -17.35 15.28
CA HIS A 306 -9.18 -17.97 14.64
C HIS A 306 -9.52 -18.32 13.18
N TYR A 307 -8.50 -18.66 12.40
CA TYR A 307 -8.66 -19.12 11.02
C TYR A 307 -8.78 -20.64 10.94
N THR A 308 -9.67 -21.12 10.08
CA THR A 308 -9.81 -22.55 9.77
C THR A 308 -8.84 -22.93 8.64
N PRO A 309 -7.81 -23.76 8.89
CA PRO A 309 -6.89 -24.23 7.84
C PRO A 309 -7.61 -24.93 6.68
N ASN A 310 -7.06 -24.81 5.47
CA ASN A 310 -7.53 -25.56 4.31
C ASN A 310 -7.11 -27.06 4.39
N ALA A 311 -7.47 -27.86 3.39
CA ALA A 311 -7.16 -29.30 3.43
C ALA A 311 -5.65 -29.58 3.41
N GLU A 312 -4.91 -28.89 2.53
CA GLU A 312 -3.46 -29.01 2.39
C GLU A 312 -2.73 -28.70 3.71
N LEU A 313 -3.09 -27.59 4.36
CA LEU A 313 -2.46 -27.19 5.62
C LEU A 313 -2.82 -28.13 6.79
N GLN A 314 -3.99 -28.76 6.76
CA GLN A 314 -4.36 -29.80 7.74
C GLN A 314 -3.59 -31.09 7.51
N GLU A 315 -3.29 -31.45 6.26
CA GLU A 315 -2.44 -32.59 5.94
C GLU A 315 -0.98 -32.34 6.36
N GLU A 316 -0.49 -31.10 6.19
CA GLU A 316 0.84 -30.71 6.62
C GLU A 316 0.97 -30.65 8.15
N TYR A 317 -0.05 -30.14 8.87
CA TYR A 317 -0.05 -30.00 10.33
C TYR A 317 -1.27 -30.70 10.98
N PRO A 318 -1.32 -32.04 10.99
CA PRO A 318 -2.51 -32.80 11.38
C PRO A 318 -2.90 -32.62 12.86
N ASP A 319 -1.91 -32.38 13.74
CA ASP A 319 -2.11 -32.26 15.17
C ASP A 319 -2.63 -30.86 15.59
N ASP A 320 -2.54 -29.87 14.70
CA ASP A 320 -2.73 -28.46 15.05
C ASP A 320 -4.20 -28.07 15.23
N ASN A 321 -5.15 -28.80 14.63
CA ASN A 321 -6.57 -28.57 14.85
C ASN A 321 -6.95 -28.77 16.33
N GLU A 322 -6.51 -29.87 16.92
CA GLU A 322 -6.79 -30.18 18.31
C GLU A 322 -5.98 -29.29 19.26
N ALA A 323 -4.70 -29.06 18.94
CA ALA A 323 -3.87 -28.14 19.72
C ALA A 323 -4.45 -26.72 19.76
N ARG A 324 -4.90 -26.19 18.61
CA ARG A 324 -5.56 -24.88 18.52
C ARG A 324 -6.81 -24.82 19.39
N ARG A 325 -7.66 -25.86 19.35
CA ARG A 325 -8.87 -25.94 20.16
C ARG A 325 -8.56 -25.87 21.66
N ILE A 326 -7.58 -26.66 22.12
CA ILE A 326 -7.15 -26.69 23.53
C ILE A 326 -6.59 -25.33 23.96
N LEU A 327 -5.72 -24.72 23.14
CA LEU A 327 -5.11 -23.42 23.45
C LEU A 327 -6.15 -22.32 23.59
N LEU A 328 -7.13 -22.26 22.69
CA LEU A 328 -8.20 -21.26 22.75
C LEU A 328 -9.12 -21.47 23.98
N GLN A 329 -9.39 -22.71 24.39
CA GLN A 329 -10.13 -23.00 25.62
C GLN A 329 -9.36 -22.56 26.86
N GLN A 330 -8.04 -22.78 26.91
CA GLN A 330 -7.19 -22.35 28.02
C GLN A 330 -7.14 -20.83 28.18
N GLN A 331 -7.30 -20.08 27.09
CA GLN A 331 -7.35 -18.62 27.10
C GLN A 331 -8.77 -18.06 27.35
N GLY A 332 -9.79 -18.91 27.54
CA GLY A 332 -11.18 -18.48 27.67
C GLY A 332 -11.76 -17.86 26.40
N ILE A 333 -11.13 -18.11 25.24
CA ILE A 333 -11.58 -17.61 23.95
C ILE A 333 -12.65 -18.53 23.37
N LEU A 334 -12.58 -19.85 23.60
CA LEU A 334 -13.60 -20.82 23.17
C LEU A 334 -14.50 -21.31 24.31
#